data_AF-A0A8T5B8P4-F1
#
_entry.id   AF-A0A8T5B8P4-F1
#
_cell.length_a   1.000
_cell.length_b   1.000
_cell.length_c   1.000
_cell.angle_alpha   90.00
_cell.angle_beta   90.00
_cell.angle_gamma   90.00
#
_symmetry.space_group_name_H-M   'P 1'
#
loop_
_entity.id
_entity.type
_entity.pdbx_description
1 polymer ?
#
loop_
_entity_poly.entity_id
_entity_poly.type
_entity_poly.pdbx_seq_one_letter_code
_entity_poly.pdbx_strand_id
1 'polypeptide(L)'
;MNWIKLSSETVLWLTLDIILLTILIILASKFYRRLKSTRRISERPIPKLKLCSVFEDKLRLYGSKRALTETFPLLLEALALMVDINISKSLTSKEILSKLRGFMEKNNVLLLEKMYALYEPVRFWNHQLTGYDLEVFRNGLIILERSFLKSGAQNP
;
A
#
# COMPACT_ATOMS: atom_id res chain seq x y z
N MET A 1 -13.23 -18.68 -53.89
CA MET A 1 -13.56 -18.46 -52.46
C MET A 1 -13.17 -19.73 -51.71
N ASN A 2 -11.93 -19.81 -51.25
CA ASN A 2 -11.36 -21.02 -50.66
C ASN A 2 -11.83 -21.14 -49.22
N TRP A 3 -12.83 -22.00 -49.01
CA TRP A 3 -13.22 -22.44 -47.68
C TRP A 3 -12.13 -23.35 -47.15
N ILE A 4 -11.27 -22.81 -46.28
CA ILE A 4 -10.28 -23.58 -45.53
C ILE A 4 -11.07 -24.60 -44.70
N LYS A 5 -11.03 -25.88 -45.09
CA LYS A 5 -11.46 -26.98 -44.22
C LYS A 5 -10.45 -27.08 -43.08
N LEU A 6 -10.64 -26.30 -42.02
CA LEU A 6 -9.88 -26.47 -40.79
C LEU A 6 -10.23 -27.84 -40.21
N SER A 7 -9.21 -28.68 -40.02
CA SER A 7 -9.35 -29.93 -39.28
C SER A 7 -9.82 -29.62 -37.86
N SER A 8 -10.70 -30.47 -37.31
CA SER A 8 -11.28 -30.28 -35.96
C SER A 8 -10.20 -30.14 -34.89
N GLU A 9 -9.06 -30.82 -35.04
CA GLU A 9 -7.90 -30.67 -34.16
C GLU A 9 -7.31 -29.26 -34.23
N THR A 10 -7.15 -28.70 -35.43
CA THR A 10 -6.59 -27.36 -35.61
C THR A 10 -7.49 -26.29 -34.99
N VAL A 11 -8.82 -26.46 -35.07
CA VAL A 11 -9.77 -25.57 -34.40
C VAL A 11 -9.64 -25.68 -32.88
N LEU A 12 -9.51 -26.89 -32.34
CA LEU A 12 -9.34 -27.12 -30.88
C LEU A 12 -8.06 -26.46 -30.35
N TRP A 13 -6.91 -26.69 -31.00
CA TRP A 13 -5.64 -26.07 -30.63
C TRP A 13 -5.75 -24.54 -30.66
N LEU A 14 -6.35 -23.98 -31.71
CA LEU A 14 -6.50 -22.54 -31.88
C LEU A 14 -7.43 -21.93 -30.81
N THR A 15 -8.49 -22.63 -30.41
CA THR A 15 -9.33 -22.18 -29.29
C THR A 15 -8.61 -22.21 -27.95
N LEU A 16 -7.76 -23.22 -27.72
CA LEU A 16 -7.00 -23.37 -26.48
C LEU A 16 -5.97 -22.25 -26.32
N ASP A 17 -5.28 -21.91 -27.41
CA ASP A 17 -4.34 -20.78 -27.45
C ASP A 17 -5.03 -19.44 -27.20
N ILE A 18 -6.22 -19.22 -27.77
CA ILE A 18 -7.00 -17.99 -27.53
C ILE A 18 -7.39 -17.87 -26.05
N ILE A 19 -7.85 -18.96 -25.44
CA ILE A 19 -8.22 -18.97 -24.00
C ILE A 19 -6.99 -18.66 -23.14
N LEU A 20 -5.84 -19.31 -23.43
CA LEU A 20 -4.60 -19.11 -22.70
C LEU A 20 -4.11 -17.66 -22.82
N LEU A 21 -4.14 -17.10 -24.04
CA LEU A 21 -3.78 -15.71 -24.31
C LEU A 21 -4.68 -14.75 -23.51
N THR A 22 -5.98 -15.03 -23.46
CA THR A 22 -6.95 -14.19 -22.74
C THR A 22 -6.65 -14.18 -21.24
N ILE A 23 -6.38 -15.33 -20.64
CA ILE A 23 -5.99 -15.44 -19.22
C ILE A 23 -4.68 -14.70 -18.96
N LEU A 24 -3.69 -14.85 -19.85
CA LEU A 24 -2.39 -14.20 -19.73
C LEU A 24 -2.52 -12.67 -19.82
N ILE A 25 -3.35 -12.13 -20.71
CA ILE A 25 -3.64 -10.70 -20.81
C ILE A 25 -4.33 -10.18 -19.54
N ILE A 26 -5.29 -10.92 -18.97
CA ILE A 26 -5.95 -10.54 -17.71
C ILE A 26 -4.95 -10.49 -16.55
N LEU A 27 -4.09 -11.51 -16.44
CA LEU A 27 -3.04 -11.59 -15.42
C LEU A 27 -2.02 -10.47 -15.60
N ALA A 28 -1.52 -10.26 -16.82
CA ALA A 28 -0.58 -9.19 -17.15
C ALA A 28 -1.18 -7.81 -16.89
N SER A 29 -2.44 -7.58 -17.23
CA SER A 29 -3.16 -6.33 -16.93
C SER A 29 -3.31 -6.11 -15.43
N LYS A 30 -3.68 -7.15 -14.67
CA LYS A 30 -3.79 -7.08 -13.21
C LYS A 30 -2.43 -6.84 -12.54
N PHE A 31 -1.37 -7.46 -13.07
CA PHE A 31 0.00 -7.28 -12.62
C PHE A 31 0.52 -5.87 -12.95
N TYR A 32 0.29 -5.40 -14.18
CA TYR A 32 0.65 -4.05 -14.61
C TYR A 32 -0.10 -2.96 -13.84
N ARG A 33 -1.39 -3.16 -13.54
CA ARG A 33 -2.16 -2.26 -12.65
C ARG A 33 -1.56 -2.21 -11.25
N ARG A 34 -1.14 -3.36 -10.69
CA ARG A 34 -0.43 -3.41 -9.40
C ARG A 34 0.91 -2.68 -9.47
N LEU A 35 1.72 -2.95 -10.50
CA LEU A 35 3.02 -2.33 -10.70
C LEU A 35 2.94 -0.80 -10.91
N LYS A 36 1.95 -0.33 -11.68
CA LYS A 36 1.69 1.10 -11.93
C LYS A 36 1.21 1.83 -10.68
N SER A 37 0.48 1.15 -9.79
CA SER A 37 0.11 1.69 -8.48
C SER A 37 1.32 1.88 -7.57
N THR A 38 2.35 1.04 -7.70
CA THR A 38 3.60 1.14 -6.94
C THR A 38 4.57 2.17 -7.55
N ARG A 39 4.58 2.33 -8.88
CA ARG A 39 5.53 3.24 -9.58
C ARG A 39 5.15 4.72 -9.54
N ARG A 40 3.91 5.09 -9.19
CA ARG A 40 3.52 6.51 -9.04
C ARG A 40 4.04 7.18 -7.76
N ILE A 41 4.73 6.43 -6.90
CA ILE A 41 5.20 6.91 -5.59
C ILE A 41 6.71 7.20 -5.61
N SER A 42 7.45 6.77 -6.64
CA SER A 42 8.92 6.81 -6.65
C SER A 42 9.55 8.15 -7.07
N GLU A 43 8.78 9.18 -7.43
CA GLU A 43 9.34 10.44 -7.98
C GLU A 43 8.64 11.72 -7.50
N ARG A 44 7.89 11.67 -6.39
CA ARG A 44 7.37 12.91 -5.80
C ARG A 44 8.17 13.25 -4.55
N PRO A 45 8.86 14.41 -4.50
CA PRO A 45 9.37 14.92 -3.23
C PRO A 45 8.15 15.00 -2.31
N ILE A 46 8.11 14.23 -1.22
CA ILE A 46 6.93 14.11 -0.35
C ILE A 46 6.64 15.51 0.22
N PRO A 47 5.66 16.27 -0.32
CA PRO A 47 5.45 17.64 0.08
C PRO A 47 4.31 17.60 1.10
N LYS A 48 4.68 17.61 2.38
CA LYS A 48 3.79 17.52 3.55
C LYS A 48 3.07 16.17 3.67
N LEU A 49 3.18 15.57 4.86
CA LEU A 49 2.46 14.38 5.30
C LEU A 49 0.94 14.65 5.17
N LYS A 50 0.36 14.33 4.00
CA LYS A 50 -1.10 14.37 3.75
C LYS A 50 -1.66 12.95 3.64
N LEU A 51 -1.10 12.03 4.41
CA LEU A 51 -1.49 10.63 4.46
C LEU A 51 -2.94 10.44 4.88
N CYS A 52 -3.49 11.33 5.70
CA CYS A 52 -4.91 11.29 6.06
C CYS A 52 -5.80 11.47 4.81
N SER A 53 -5.47 12.40 3.91
CA SER A 53 -6.20 12.56 2.66
C SER A 53 -6.03 11.36 1.73
N VAL A 54 -4.82 10.80 1.66
CA VAL A 54 -4.53 9.59 0.87
C VAL A 54 -5.33 8.39 1.40
N PHE A 55 -5.47 8.28 2.72
CA PHE A 55 -6.26 7.25 3.36
C PHE A 55 -7.74 7.37 2.98
N GLU A 56 -8.32 8.57 3.10
CA GLU A 56 -9.73 8.82 2.73
C GLU A 56 -10.01 8.52 1.25
N ASP A 57 -9.12 8.95 0.36
CA ASP A 57 -9.24 8.69 -1.07
C ASP A 57 -9.21 7.18 -1.35
N LYS A 58 -8.28 6.46 -0.73
CA LYS A 58 -8.20 4.99 -0.89
C LYS A 58 -9.40 4.29 -0.26
N LEU A 59 -9.90 4.78 0.87
CA LEU A 59 -11.07 4.23 1.55
C LEU A 59 -12.30 4.30 0.64
N ARG A 60 -12.52 5.44 -0.02
CA ARG A 60 -13.61 5.65 -0.98
C ARG A 60 -13.47 4.80 -2.24
N LEU A 61 -12.26 4.71 -2.79
CA LEU A 61 -12.02 4.06 -4.09
C LEU A 61 -11.92 2.53 -4.01
N TYR A 62 -11.36 2.01 -2.92
CA TYR A 62 -10.91 0.62 -2.86
C TYR A 62 -11.37 -0.14 -1.61
N GLY A 63 -12.01 0.54 -0.66
CA GLY A 63 -12.50 -0.03 0.59
C GLY A 63 -11.44 -0.11 1.70
N SER A 64 -11.92 -0.43 2.90
CA SER A 64 -11.20 -0.39 4.17
C SER A 64 -9.89 -1.16 4.17
N LYS A 65 -9.94 -2.44 3.78
CA LYS A 65 -8.78 -3.33 3.76
C LYS A 65 -7.63 -2.75 2.93
N ARG A 66 -7.95 -2.27 1.72
CA ARG A 66 -6.94 -1.79 0.77
C ARG A 66 -6.42 -0.42 1.16
N ALA A 67 -7.28 0.44 1.68
CA ALA A 67 -6.87 1.72 2.24
C ALA A 67 -5.83 1.54 3.35
N LEU A 68 -6.11 0.67 4.32
CA LEU A 68 -5.21 0.45 5.45
C LEU A 68 -3.89 -0.21 5.04
N THR A 69 -3.95 -1.28 4.24
CA THR A 69 -2.75 -2.04 3.82
C THR A 69 -1.83 -1.28 2.88
N GLU A 70 -2.34 -0.32 2.10
CA GLU A 70 -1.52 0.54 1.25
C GLU A 70 -1.06 1.81 1.95
N THR A 71 -1.78 2.32 2.95
CA THR A 71 -1.43 3.58 3.61
C THR A 71 -0.40 3.39 4.73
N PHE A 72 -0.50 2.31 5.50
CA PHE A 72 0.42 2.09 6.61
C PHE A 72 1.90 1.95 6.19
N PRO A 73 2.25 1.22 5.11
CA PRO A 73 3.63 1.22 4.61
C PRO A 73 4.12 2.60 4.19
N LEU A 74 3.27 3.40 3.54
CA LEU A 74 3.60 4.77 3.13
C LEU A 74 3.84 5.70 4.33
N LEU A 75 3.10 5.49 5.42
CA LEU A 75 3.35 6.18 6.68
C LEU A 75 4.76 5.88 7.19
N LEU A 76 5.14 4.61 7.27
CA LEU A 76 6.47 4.22 7.74
C LEU A 76 7.61 4.74 6.86
N GLU A 77 7.43 4.71 5.54
CA GLU A 77 8.39 5.27 4.59
C GLU A 77 8.54 6.78 4.77
N ALA A 78 7.42 7.51 4.85
CA ALA A 78 7.44 8.96 5.03
C ALA A 78 8.08 9.36 6.37
N LEU A 79 7.82 8.61 7.44
CA LEU A 79 8.41 8.85 8.74
C LEU A 79 9.91 8.59 8.77
N ALA A 80 10.39 7.53 8.13
CA ALA A 80 11.82 7.28 8.06
C ALA A 80 12.56 8.31 7.22
N LEU A 81 11.96 8.80 6.12
CA LEU A 81 12.52 9.90 5.35
C LEU A 81 12.62 11.18 6.18
N MET A 82 11.66 11.45 7.06
CA MET A 82 11.71 12.62 7.96
C MET A 82 12.83 12.54 9.00
N VAL A 83 13.22 11.33 9.40
CA VAL A 83 14.27 11.11 10.41
C VAL A 83 15.58 10.61 9.78
N ASP A 84 15.70 10.75 8.46
CA ASP A 84 16.88 10.36 7.67
C ASP A 84 17.36 8.91 7.91
N ILE A 85 16.43 8.00 8.13
CA ILE A 85 16.73 6.57 8.28
C ILE A 85 16.73 5.93 6.89
N ASN A 86 17.87 5.39 6.49
CA ASN A 86 17.97 4.62 5.25
C ASN A 86 17.17 3.31 5.36
N ILE A 87 15.99 3.27 4.77
CA ILE A 87 15.19 2.05 4.60
C ILE A 87 15.63 1.35 3.32
N SER A 88 16.25 0.18 3.45
CA SER A 88 16.39 -0.74 2.32
C SER A 88 15.01 -1.24 1.87
N LYS A 89 14.79 -1.34 0.55
CA LYS A 89 13.55 -1.88 -0.06
C LYS A 89 13.17 -3.28 0.41
N SER A 90 14.09 -4.02 1.03
CA SER A 90 13.85 -5.37 1.56
C SER A 90 13.20 -5.40 2.94
N LEU A 91 13.12 -4.26 3.65
CA LEU A 91 12.65 -4.23 5.04
C LEU A 91 11.13 -4.34 5.12
N THR A 92 10.68 -5.19 6.03
CA THR A 92 9.27 -5.33 6.40
C THR A 92 8.79 -4.15 7.24
N SER A 93 7.48 -3.91 7.25
CA SER A 93 6.87 -2.86 8.09
C SER A 93 7.23 -2.99 9.58
N LYS A 94 7.42 -4.22 10.07
CA LYS A 94 7.84 -4.49 11.46
C LYS A 94 9.29 -4.06 11.71
N GLU A 95 10.19 -4.35 10.78
CA GLU A 95 11.60 -3.96 10.88
C GLU A 95 11.76 -2.44 10.77
N ILE A 96 11.02 -1.80 9.86
CA ILE A 96 11.00 -0.33 9.75
C ILE A 96 10.50 0.29 11.06
N LEU A 97 9.40 -0.23 11.62
CA LEU A 97 8.89 0.22 12.91
C LEU A 97 9.92 0.07 14.03
N SER A 98 10.61 -1.07 14.08
CA SER A 98 11.66 -1.33 15.08
C SER A 98 12.80 -0.32 14.99
N LYS A 99 13.18 0.10 13.77
CA LYS A 99 14.20 1.14 13.58
C LYS A 99 13.70 2.51 14.01
N LEU A 100 12.45 2.87 13.67
CA LEU A 100 11.86 4.16 14.02
C LEU A 100 11.70 4.37 15.53
N ARG A 101 11.56 3.29 16.32
CA ARG A 101 11.44 3.37 17.79
C ARG A 101 12.55 4.20 18.45
N GLY A 102 13.78 4.12 17.96
CA GLY A 102 14.92 4.83 18.54
C GLY A 102 14.93 6.34 18.31
N PHE A 103 14.10 6.83 17.38
CA PHE A 103 14.15 8.22 16.91
C PHE A 103 12.85 8.99 17.14
N MET A 104 11.88 8.38 17.82
CA MET A 104 10.56 8.95 18.05
C MET A 104 10.25 9.01 19.54
N GLU A 105 9.43 9.99 19.91
CA GLU A 105 8.85 10.04 21.25
C GLU A 105 8.04 8.77 21.54
N LYS A 106 8.12 8.30 22.79
CA LYS A 106 7.46 7.08 23.27
C LYS A 106 5.96 7.04 22.94
N ASN A 107 5.27 8.19 22.98
CA ASN A 107 3.85 8.29 22.65
C ASN A 107 3.57 8.01 21.16
N ASN A 108 4.42 8.53 20.27
CA ASN A 108 4.29 8.30 18.82
C ASN A 108 4.61 6.85 18.46
N VAL A 109 5.59 6.25 19.13
CA VAL A 109 5.91 4.82 19.01
C VAL A 109 4.73 3.95 19.41
N LEU A 110 4.13 4.21 20.57
CA LEU A 110 2.98 3.44 21.07
C LEU A 110 1.76 3.59 20.14
N LEU A 111 1.57 4.76 19.55
CA LEU A 111 0.53 5.00 18.56
C LEU A 111 0.78 4.21 17.26
N LEU A 112 2.02 4.22 16.75
CA LEU A 112 2.42 3.44 15.58
C LEU A 112 2.24 1.93 15.80
N GLU A 113 2.52 1.43 17.01
CA GLU A 113 2.30 0.03 17.39
C GLU A 113 0.82 -0.33 17.38
N LYS A 114 -0.04 0.55 17.91
CA LYS A 114 -1.50 0.35 17.82
C LYS A 114 -1.96 0.29 16.36
N MET A 115 -1.43 1.15 15.51
CA MET A 115 -1.75 1.13 14.08
C MET A 115 -1.20 -0.13 13.39
N TYR A 116 -0.01 -0.61 13.78
CA TYR A 116 0.56 -1.86 13.30
C TYR A 116 -0.31 -3.07 13.68
N ALA A 117 -0.84 -3.09 14.90
CA ALA A 117 -1.73 -4.14 15.39
C ALA A 117 -3.04 -4.24 14.58
N LEU A 118 -3.50 -3.15 13.96
CA LEU A 118 -4.60 -3.17 13.00
C LEU A 118 -4.15 -3.65 11.62
N TYR A 119 -2.95 -3.25 11.20
CA TYR A 119 -2.40 -3.57 9.88
C TYR A 119 -2.04 -5.03 9.67
N GLU A 120 -1.35 -5.64 10.62
CA GLU A 120 -0.80 -6.99 10.45
C GLU A 120 -1.89 -8.06 10.24
N PRO A 121 -2.99 -8.09 11.04
CA PRO A 121 -4.09 -9.03 10.84
C PRO A 121 -4.81 -8.81 9.50
N VAL A 122 -4.99 -7.56 9.09
CA VAL A 122 -5.67 -7.23 7.83
C VAL A 122 -4.83 -7.66 6.63
N ARG A 123 -3.50 -7.49 6.72
CA ARG A 123 -2.58 -7.88 5.66
C ARG A 123 -2.50 -9.39 5.46
N PHE A 124 -2.32 -10.16 6.53
CA PHE A 124 -2.00 -11.59 6.43
C PHE A 124 -3.19 -12.52 6.72
N TRP A 125 -4.13 -12.10 7.56
CA TRP A 125 -5.17 -12.97 8.13
C TRP A 125 -6.58 -12.65 7.61
N ASN A 126 -6.67 -11.77 6.60
CA ASN A 126 -7.93 -11.31 6.01
C ASN A 126 -8.94 -10.78 7.06
N HIS A 127 -8.44 -10.22 8.16
CA HIS A 127 -9.26 -9.66 9.22
C HIS A 127 -10.16 -8.54 8.66
N GLN A 128 -11.44 -8.55 9.04
CA GLN A 128 -12.38 -7.51 8.65
C GLN A 128 -12.26 -6.33 9.61
N LEU A 129 -12.08 -5.14 9.03
CA LEU A 129 -12.00 -3.90 9.79
C LEU A 129 -13.40 -3.42 10.18
N THR A 130 -13.57 -3.08 11.45
CA THR A 130 -14.77 -2.39 11.93
C THR A 130 -14.69 -0.88 11.69
N GLY A 131 -15.81 -0.18 11.82
CA GLY A 131 -15.83 1.29 11.76
C GLY A 131 -14.94 1.93 12.83
N TYR A 132 -14.88 1.32 14.02
CA TYR A 132 -14.02 1.75 15.11
C TYR A 132 -12.53 1.62 14.74
N ASP A 133 -12.11 0.51 14.15
CA ASP A 133 -10.71 0.30 13.75
C ASP A 133 -10.25 1.35 12.73
N LEU A 134 -11.13 1.69 11.79
CA LEU A 134 -10.86 2.74 10.79
C LEU A 134 -10.72 4.11 11.45
N GLU A 135 -11.53 4.40 12.45
CA GLU A 135 -11.46 5.65 13.20
C GLU A 135 -10.17 5.73 14.04
N VAL A 136 -9.78 4.63 14.70
CA VAL A 136 -8.51 4.53 15.42
C VAL A 136 -7.34 4.78 14.48
N PHE A 137 -7.34 4.15 13.31
CA PHE A 137 -6.29 4.36 12.31
C PHE A 137 -6.25 5.80 11.78
N ARG A 138 -7.42 6.37 11.46
CA ARG A 138 -7.56 7.76 10.99
C ARG A 138 -7.06 8.76 12.04
N ASN A 139 -7.48 8.61 13.28
CA ASN A 139 -7.06 9.48 14.38
C ASN A 139 -5.54 9.34 14.62
N GLY A 140 -5.00 8.12 14.50
CA GLY A 140 -3.56 7.88 14.55
C GLY A 140 -2.78 8.65 13.47
N LEU A 141 -3.26 8.63 12.23
CA LEU A 141 -2.67 9.43 11.15
C LEU A 141 -2.68 10.92 11.47
N ILE A 142 -3.83 11.47 11.91
CA ILE A 142 -3.97 12.90 12.24
C ILE A 142 -3.00 13.31 13.35
N ILE A 143 -2.87 12.50 14.40
CA ILE A 143 -1.98 12.78 15.53
C ILE A 143 -0.52 12.77 15.05
N LEU A 144 -0.10 11.73 14.31
CA LEU A 144 1.27 11.63 13.81
C LEU A 144 1.57 12.79 12.86
N GLU A 145 0.71 13.09 11.89
CA GLU A 145 0.86 14.24 10.99
C GLU A 145 1.10 15.54 11.76
N ARG A 146 0.30 15.81 12.80
CA ARG A 146 0.47 17.00 13.63
C ARG A 146 1.78 17.00 14.42
N SER A 147 2.14 15.88 15.02
CA SER A 147 3.39 15.76 15.79
C SER A 147 4.60 16.03 14.91
N PHE A 148 4.67 15.42 13.72
CA PHE A 148 5.82 15.59 12.83
C PHE A 148 5.83 16.93 12.10
N LEU A 149 4.67 17.55 11.84
CA LEU A 149 4.61 18.94 11.37
C LEU A 149 5.13 19.93 12.41
N LYS A 150 4.92 19.68 13.70
CA LYS A 150 5.49 20.51 14.77
C LYS A 150 7.01 20.34 14.90
N SER A 151 7.50 19.10 14.83
CA SER A 151 8.94 18.82 14.90
C SER A 151 9.71 19.36 13.67
N GLY A 152 9.12 19.31 12.48
CA GLY A 152 9.72 19.87 11.26
C GLY A 152 9.76 21.41 11.20
N ALA A 153 8.97 22.10 12.02
CA ALA A 153 8.99 23.57 12.14
C ALA A 153 10.07 24.09 13.12
N GLN A 154 10.78 23.20 13.81
CA GLN A 154 11.81 23.53 14.80
C GLN A 154 13.25 23.29 14.31
N ASN A 155 13.46 22.83 13.07
CA ASN A 155 14.80 22.77 12.47
C ASN A 155 15.03 24.05 11.64
N PRO A 156 15.85 25.01 12.13
CA PRO A 156 16.31 26.16 11.35
C PRO A 156 17.21 25.76 10.18
#